data_AF-A0A1S0UB41-F1
#
_entry.id   AF-A0A1S0UB41-F1
#
_cell.length_a   1.000
_cell.length_b   1.000
_cell.length_c   1.000
_cell.angle_alpha   90.00
_cell.angle_beta   90.00
_cell.angle_gamma   90.00
#
_symmetry.space_group_name_H-M   'P 1'
#
loop_
_entity.id
_entity.type
_entity.pdbx_description
1 polymer ?
#
loop_
_entity_poly.entity_id
_entity_poly.type
_entity_poly.pdbx_seq_one_letter_code
_entity_poly.pdbx_strand_id
1 'polypeptide(L)'
;MVGISAEILVQQTVSKFAGEEFDVGNVRTVFAGSSKDNIKRTDRIILLIGPTGSNKSNLIDCMCNYFYGAKFDGTRYKIANEIFDRGSTPIKSITKYVFNATAMPFRPVIIDTPEITSNSEIPAREGTACAIHDFLIESQHIHISALCLVLKFDQTSISKDEKVISEVSHGISPTELPINNLTNHSISRLLPKLLN
;
A
#
# COMPACT_ATOMS: atom_id res chain seq x y z
N MET A 1 -7.92 31.79 41.26
CA MET A 1 -8.41 30.79 40.30
C MET A 1 -7.40 30.71 39.17
N VAL A 2 -6.60 29.66 39.11
CA VAL A 2 -5.68 29.40 37.99
C VAL A 2 -6.51 28.63 36.96
N GLY A 3 -6.87 29.29 35.86
CA GLY A 3 -7.54 28.66 34.73
C GLY A 3 -6.53 27.81 33.97
N ILE A 4 -6.53 26.51 34.21
CA ILE A 4 -5.82 25.55 33.37
C ILE A 4 -6.75 25.28 32.19
N SER A 5 -6.63 26.09 31.13
CA SER A 5 -7.17 25.71 29.83
C SER A 5 -6.29 24.58 29.32
N ALA A 6 -6.75 23.35 29.47
CA ALA A 6 -6.21 22.22 28.72
C ALA A 6 -6.54 22.48 27.25
N GLU A 7 -5.57 23.03 26.51
CA GLU A 7 -5.61 23.01 25.05
C GLU A 7 -5.62 21.54 24.62
N ILE A 8 -6.80 21.03 24.28
CA ILE A 8 -6.93 19.75 23.59
C ILE A 8 -6.28 19.99 22.23
N LEU A 9 -5.03 19.53 22.08
CA LEU A 9 -4.32 19.57 20.81
C LEU A 9 -5.08 18.66 19.83
N VAL A 10 -5.97 19.26 19.03
CA VAL A 10 -6.71 18.53 18.00
C VAL A 10 -5.67 18.06 16.98
N GLN A 11 -5.49 16.76 16.89
CA GLN A 11 -4.54 16.17 15.98
C GLN A 11 -4.98 16.42 14.53
N GLN A 12 -4.33 17.37 13.86
CA GLN A 12 -4.67 17.75 12.50
C GLN A 12 -4.25 16.65 11.52
N THR A 13 -5.16 16.22 10.66
CA THR A 13 -4.86 15.31 9.54
C THR A 13 -4.74 16.13 8.26
N VAL A 14 -3.66 15.93 7.51
CA VAL A 14 -3.34 16.68 6.28
C VAL A 14 -3.16 15.70 5.13
N SER A 15 -3.84 15.96 4.01
CA SER A 15 -3.65 15.19 2.79
C SER A 15 -2.24 15.42 2.23
N LYS A 16 -1.59 14.36 1.76
CA LYS A 16 -0.34 14.43 1.01
C LYS A 16 -0.55 14.34 -0.49
N PHE A 17 -1.79 14.30 -0.98
CA PHE A 17 -2.06 14.20 -2.41
C PHE A 17 -1.44 15.39 -3.16
N ALA A 18 -0.69 15.10 -4.22
CA ALA A 18 0.01 16.09 -5.03
C ALA A 18 -0.23 15.93 -6.53
N GLY A 19 -1.06 14.97 -6.94
CA GLY A 19 -1.43 14.71 -8.33
C GLY A 19 -1.69 13.24 -8.59
N GLU A 20 -2.25 12.97 -9.76
CA GLU A 20 -2.46 11.63 -10.26
C GLU A 20 -2.20 11.53 -11.77
N GLU A 21 -1.80 10.34 -12.20
CA GLU A 21 -1.64 9.94 -13.59
C GLU A 21 -2.33 8.58 -13.79
N PHE A 22 -2.76 8.31 -15.01
CA PHE A 22 -3.40 7.05 -15.37
C PHE A 22 -2.53 6.35 -16.40
N ASP A 23 -1.98 5.21 -16.02
CA ASP A 23 -1.14 4.39 -16.87
C ASP A 23 -2.02 3.42 -17.70
N VAL A 24 -1.44 2.85 -18.74
CA VAL A 24 -2.02 1.74 -19.50
C VAL A 24 -2.18 0.52 -18.57
N GLY A 25 -3.19 -0.33 -18.78
CA GLY A 25 -3.38 -1.55 -17.96
C GLY A 25 -4.18 -1.35 -16.66
N ASN A 26 -5.04 -0.33 -16.58
CA ASN A 26 -5.89 -0.06 -15.41
C ASN A 26 -5.12 0.25 -14.11
N VAL A 27 -3.94 0.86 -14.24
CA VAL A 27 -3.14 1.34 -13.11
C VAL A 27 -3.35 2.85 -12.91
N ARG A 28 -3.67 3.26 -11.69
CA ARG A 28 -3.67 4.67 -11.26
C ARG A 28 -2.37 4.95 -10.52
N THR A 29 -1.67 6.02 -10.89
CA THR A 29 -0.51 6.50 -10.14
C THR A 29 -0.91 7.74 -9.33
N VAL A 30 -0.69 7.71 -8.01
CA VAL A 30 -0.95 8.81 -7.08
C VAL A 30 0.39 9.33 -6.57
N PHE A 31 0.64 10.63 -6.72
CA PHE A 31 1.83 11.27 -6.21
C PHE A 31 1.56 11.88 -4.85
N ALA A 32 2.41 11.55 -3.86
CA ALA A 32 2.37 12.13 -2.54
C ALA A 32 3.48 13.18 -2.36
N GLY A 33 3.17 14.27 -1.66
CA GLY A 33 4.10 15.35 -1.28
C GLY A 33 4.39 16.32 -2.42
N SER A 34 4.75 15.80 -3.59
CA SER A 34 5.01 16.55 -4.82
C SER A 34 4.70 15.70 -6.04
N SER A 35 4.25 16.29 -7.14
CA SER A 35 4.02 15.58 -8.41
C SER A 35 5.32 15.09 -9.06
N LYS A 36 6.46 15.71 -8.73
CA LYS A 36 7.80 15.31 -9.19
C LYS A 36 8.75 15.17 -8.02
N ASP A 37 9.70 14.25 -8.13
CA ASP A 37 10.82 14.18 -7.19
C ASP A 37 12.01 14.98 -7.71
N ASN A 38 12.55 15.87 -6.87
CA ASN A 38 13.70 16.70 -7.22
C ASN A 38 15.02 16.04 -6.80
N ILE A 39 14.97 14.89 -6.13
CA ILE A 39 16.14 14.13 -5.67
C ILE A 39 16.20 12.83 -6.47
N LYS A 40 17.34 12.58 -7.14
CA LYS A 40 17.57 11.33 -7.84
C LYS A 40 17.92 10.23 -6.83
N ARG A 41 17.02 9.26 -6.67
CA ARG A 41 17.20 8.10 -5.78
C ARG A 41 16.49 6.89 -6.38
N THR A 42 16.89 5.69 -5.98
CA THR A 42 16.29 4.44 -6.46
C THR A 42 14.92 4.21 -5.83
N ASP A 43 14.03 3.58 -6.56
CA ASP A 43 12.72 3.19 -6.05
C ASP A 43 12.83 1.97 -5.15
N ARG A 44 12.10 1.98 -4.03
CA ARG A 44 11.83 0.78 -3.25
C ARG A 44 10.34 0.51 -3.24
N ILE A 45 9.99 -0.62 -3.84
CA ILE A 45 8.63 -0.95 -4.23
C ILE A 45 8.07 -1.98 -3.26
N ILE A 46 6.96 -1.65 -2.62
CA ILE A 46 6.25 -2.50 -1.67
C ILE A 46 4.91 -2.88 -2.31
N LEU A 47 4.71 -4.16 -2.58
CA LEU A 47 3.43 -4.69 -3.07
C LEU A 47 2.55 -5.09 -1.89
N LEU A 48 1.38 -4.48 -1.74
CA LEU A 48 0.40 -4.80 -0.71
C LEU A 48 -0.67 -5.73 -1.27
N ILE A 49 -0.84 -6.89 -0.65
CA ILE A 49 -1.90 -7.85 -0.98
C ILE A 49 -2.70 -8.13 0.29
N GLY A 50 -4.01 -8.28 0.17
CA GLY A 50 -4.85 -8.62 1.31
C GLY A 50 -6.32 -8.68 0.94
N PRO A 51 -7.12 -9.45 1.69
CA PRO A 51 -8.54 -9.62 1.43
C PRO A 51 -9.32 -8.32 1.68
N THR A 52 -10.58 -8.29 1.25
CA THR A 52 -11.52 -7.22 1.60
C THR A 52 -11.54 -6.97 3.09
N GLY A 53 -11.43 -5.71 3.49
CA GLY A 53 -11.48 -5.32 4.91
C GLY A 53 -10.20 -5.62 5.72
N SER A 54 -9.09 -5.96 5.06
CA SER A 54 -7.76 -6.12 5.69
C SER A 54 -7.12 -4.81 6.18
N ASN A 55 -7.74 -3.65 5.89
CA ASN A 55 -7.24 -2.32 6.25
C ASN A 55 -5.94 -1.90 5.54
N LYS A 56 -5.72 -2.34 4.29
CA LYS A 56 -4.57 -1.89 3.45
C LYS A 56 -4.45 -0.36 3.41
N SER A 57 -5.57 0.36 3.22
CA SER A 57 -5.59 1.83 3.21
C SER A 57 -5.05 2.45 4.50
N ASN A 58 -5.36 1.88 5.67
CA ASN A 58 -4.81 2.36 6.94
C ASN A 58 -3.30 2.09 7.04
N LEU A 59 -2.83 0.96 6.50
CA LEU A 59 -1.39 0.67 6.42
C LEU A 59 -0.67 1.66 5.50
N ILE A 60 -1.27 2.01 4.35
CA ILE A 60 -0.74 3.02 3.43
C ILE A 60 -0.63 4.37 4.12
N ASP A 61 -1.66 4.81 4.85
CA ASP A 61 -1.60 6.05 5.64
C ASP A 61 -0.55 5.96 6.75
N CYS A 62 -0.39 4.82 7.40
CA CYS A 62 0.66 4.60 8.40
C CYS A 62 2.07 4.73 7.77
N MET A 63 2.30 4.10 6.63
CA MET A 63 3.56 4.22 5.87
C MET A 63 3.80 5.65 5.38
N CYS A 64 2.75 6.36 4.96
CA CYS A 64 2.82 7.78 4.61
C CYS A 64 3.34 8.62 5.79
N ASN A 65 2.78 8.42 6.98
CA ASN A 65 3.25 9.07 8.20
C ASN A 65 4.71 8.76 8.51
N TYR A 66 5.12 7.50 8.34
CA TYR A 66 6.51 7.09 8.53
C TYR A 66 7.46 7.77 7.53
N PHE A 67 7.15 7.75 6.23
CA PHE A 67 8.02 8.31 5.18
C PHE A 67 8.19 9.83 5.28
N TYR A 68 7.20 10.55 5.81
CA TYR A 68 7.28 11.99 6.05
C TYR A 68 7.69 12.36 7.48
N GLY A 69 8.10 11.39 8.31
CA GLY A 69 8.61 11.65 9.66
C GLY A 69 7.58 12.26 10.61
N ALA A 70 6.30 11.88 10.48
CA ALA A 70 5.24 12.38 11.35
C ALA A 70 5.52 12.01 12.82
N LYS A 71 5.34 12.99 13.72
CA LYS A 71 5.44 12.78 15.16
C LYS A 71 4.14 12.22 15.73
N PHE A 72 4.21 11.63 16.93
CA PHE A 72 3.06 11.02 17.59
C PHE A 72 1.99 12.05 18.01
N ASP A 73 2.43 13.18 18.55
CA ASP A 73 1.63 14.33 18.99
C ASP A 73 1.50 15.42 17.90
N GLY A 74 2.00 15.15 16.69
CA GLY A 74 2.03 16.11 15.60
C GLY A 74 0.93 15.89 14.56
N THR A 75 1.03 16.67 13.49
CA THR A 75 0.24 16.51 12.27
C THR A 75 0.35 15.07 11.74
N ARG A 76 -0.80 14.49 11.42
CA ARG A 76 -0.90 13.20 10.75
C ARG A 76 -1.12 13.39 9.27
N TYR A 77 -0.60 12.49 8.47
CA TYR A 77 -0.71 12.53 7.03
C TYR A 77 -1.65 11.43 6.52
N LYS A 78 -2.37 11.73 5.45
CA LYS A 78 -3.25 10.79 4.74
C LYS A 78 -2.99 10.85 3.24
N ILE A 79 -3.11 9.71 2.57
CA ILE A 79 -3.01 9.60 1.10
C ILE A 79 -3.93 8.52 0.53
N ALA A 80 -4.26 7.50 1.32
CA ALA A 80 -5.06 6.39 0.84
C ALA A 80 -6.48 6.85 0.50
N ASN A 81 -7.00 6.35 -0.63
CA ASN A 81 -8.34 6.63 -1.14
C ASN A 81 -8.61 8.13 -1.41
N GLU A 82 -7.57 8.95 -1.54
CA GLU A 82 -7.72 10.31 -2.04
C GLU A 82 -8.25 10.25 -3.48
N ILE A 83 -9.28 11.05 -3.77
CA ILE A 83 -9.91 11.16 -5.09
C ILE A 83 -9.82 12.64 -5.46
N PHE A 84 -9.12 12.93 -6.55
CA PHE A 84 -8.93 14.31 -6.99
C PHE A 84 -10.22 14.92 -7.51
N ASP A 85 -10.86 14.23 -8.46
CA ASP A 85 -12.14 14.63 -9.00
C ASP A 85 -13.11 13.45 -8.99
N ARG A 86 -14.17 13.58 -8.18
CA ARG A 86 -15.20 12.55 -8.03
C ARG A 86 -15.90 12.20 -9.35
N GLY A 87 -15.88 13.09 -10.34
CA GLY A 87 -16.49 12.86 -11.65
C GLY A 87 -15.56 12.25 -12.69
N SER A 88 -14.25 12.47 -12.60
CA SER A 88 -13.29 12.10 -13.65
C SER A 88 -12.17 11.16 -13.23
N THR A 89 -11.96 10.91 -11.92
CA THR A 89 -11.02 9.88 -11.45
C THR A 89 -11.70 8.50 -11.54
N PRO A 90 -11.39 7.67 -12.55
CA PRO A 90 -11.94 6.33 -12.64
C PRO A 90 -11.48 5.44 -11.48
N ILE A 91 -12.35 4.50 -11.08
CA ILE A 91 -12.00 3.42 -10.17
C ILE A 91 -11.08 2.45 -10.91
N LYS A 92 -9.79 2.49 -10.59
CA LYS A 92 -8.76 1.60 -11.16
C LYS A 92 -8.51 0.41 -10.23
N SER A 93 -8.17 -0.75 -10.79
CA SER A 93 -7.90 -1.96 -10.02
C SER A 93 -6.62 -1.80 -9.19
N ILE A 94 -5.54 -1.32 -9.80
CA ILE A 94 -4.25 -1.17 -9.13
C ILE A 94 -3.95 0.31 -8.92
N THR A 95 -3.50 0.66 -7.71
CA THR A 95 -3.06 2.03 -7.38
C THR A 95 -1.61 2.03 -6.93
N LYS A 96 -0.76 2.79 -7.63
CA LYS A 96 0.65 3.02 -7.32
C LYS A 96 0.80 4.37 -6.60
N TYR A 97 1.17 4.35 -5.33
CA TYR A 97 1.48 5.54 -4.55
C TYR A 97 2.98 5.82 -4.61
N VAL A 98 3.36 6.96 -5.19
CA VAL A 98 4.76 7.40 -5.32
C VAL A 98 5.02 8.50 -4.30
N PHE A 99 5.91 8.26 -3.34
CA PHE A 99 6.18 9.18 -2.24
C PHE A 99 7.40 10.07 -2.53
N ASN A 100 7.13 11.26 -3.06
CA ASN A 100 8.14 12.26 -3.41
C ASN A 100 8.42 13.19 -2.23
N ALA A 101 9.54 13.91 -2.26
CA ALA A 101 9.92 14.87 -1.21
C ALA A 101 9.91 14.27 0.22
N THR A 102 10.15 12.97 0.34
CA THR A 102 10.37 12.28 1.62
C THR A 102 11.82 12.46 2.08
N ALA A 103 12.07 12.28 3.38
CA ALA A 103 13.43 12.25 3.93
C ALA A 103 14.11 10.87 3.79
N MET A 104 13.47 9.92 3.10
CA MET A 104 13.98 8.56 2.93
C MET A 104 15.17 8.56 1.95
N PRO A 105 16.18 7.68 2.17
CA PRO A 105 17.34 7.58 1.29
C PRO A 105 17.02 6.94 -0.08
N PHE A 106 15.80 6.40 -0.22
CA PHE A 106 15.23 5.83 -1.44
C PHE A 106 13.86 6.47 -1.68
N ARG A 107 13.28 6.30 -2.87
CA ARG A 107 11.91 6.75 -3.14
C ARG A 107 10.94 5.62 -2.81
N PRO A 108 10.11 5.73 -1.76
CA PRO A 108 9.14 4.70 -1.45
C PRO A 108 8.04 4.70 -2.52
N VAL A 109 7.68 3.50 -2.96
CA VAL A 109 6.56 3.27 -3.86
C VAL A 109 5.72 2.14 -3.27
N ILE A 110 4.42 2.38 -3.09
CA ILE A 110 3.49 1.34 -2.64
C ILE A 110 2.57 1.00 -3.81
N ILE A 111 2.46 -0.28 -4.13
CA ILE A 111 1.47 -0.81 -5.07
C ILE A 111 0.36 -1.43 -4.24
N ASP A 112 -0.80 -0.79 -4.26
CA ASP A 112 -2.04 -1.29 -3.65
C ASP A 112 -2.84 -2.05 -4.71
N THR A 113 -3.15 -3.30 -4.41
CA THR A 113 -3.96 -4.15 -5.29
C THR A 113 -5.44 -4.05 -4.89
N PRO A 114 -6.37 -4.38 -5.81
CA PRO A 114 -7.76 -4.55 -5.42
C PRO A 114 -7.88 -5.56 -4.29
N GLU A 115 -9.00 -5.47 -3.58
CA GLU A 115 -9.31 -6.43 -2.53
C GLU A 115 -9.53 -7.84 -3.08
N ILE A 116 -8.92 -8.84 -2.44
CA ILE A 116 -9.24 -10.25 -2.72
C ILE A 116 -10.54 -10.60 -1.99
N THR A 117 -11.62 -10.81 -2.72
CA THR A 117 -12.92 -11.17 -2.15
C THR A 117 -13.03 -12.69 -1.96
N SER A 118 -13.04 -13.15 -0.70
CA SER A 118 -13.19 -14.58 -0.38
C SER A 118 -14.59 -15.16 -0.65
N ASN A 119 -15.60 -14.29 -0.80
CA ASN A 119 -17.02 -14.62 -0.82
C ASN A 119 -17.72 -14.31 -2.15
N SER A 120 -17.01 -13.81 -3.16
CA SER A 120 -17.61 -13.51 -4.45
C SER A 120 -17.73 -14.76 -5.32
N GLU A 121 -18.76 -14.77 -6.17
CA GLU A 121 -18.84 -15.65 -7.33
C GLU A 121 -17.51 -15.63 -8.10
N ILE A 122 -17.20 -16.75 -8.75
CA ILE A 122 -15.94 -17.05 -9.46
C ILE A 122 -15.37 -15.88 -10.31
N PRO A 123 -16.18 -15.05 -11.01
CA PRO A 123 -15.66 -14.01 -11.89
C PRO A 123 -14.85 -12.90 -11.20
N ALA A 124 -15.25 -12.46 -10.00
CA ALA A 124 -14.59 -11.32 -9.33
C ALA A 124 -13.26 -11.74 -8.65
N ARG A 125 -13.14 -13.01 -8.25
CA ARG A 125 -11.90 -13.55 -7.66
C ARG A 125 -10.82 -13.75 -8.72
N GLU A 126 -11.21 -14.27 -9.89
CA GLU A 126 -10.33 -14.38 -11.05
C GLU A 126 -9.91 -12.98 -11.51
N GLY A 127 -10.81 -11.99 -11.54
CA GLY A 127 -10.46 -10.62 -11.92
C GLY A 127 -9.34 -9.98 -11.09
N THR A 128 -9.32 -10.19 -9.77
CA THR A 128 -8.25 -9.62 -8.91
C THR A 128 -6.94 -10.38 -9.03
N ALA A 129 -6.98 -11.72 -9.01
CA ALA A 129 -5.78 -12.54 -9.17
C ALA A 129 -5.16 -12.33 -10.57
N CYS A 130 -5.98 -12.31 -11.63
CA CYS A 130 -5.55 -11.99 -12.98
C CYS A 130 -5.01 -10.57 -13.08
N ALA A 131 -5.66 -9.56 -12.49
CA ALA A 131 -5.13 -8.19 -12.53
C ALA A 131 -3.74 -8.06 -11.86
N ILE A 132 -3.51 -8.77 -10.76
CA ILE A 132 -2.19 -8.81 -10.10
C ILE A 132 -1.18 -9.55 -10.98
N HIS A 133 -1.57 -10.70 -11.52
CA HIS A 133 -0.72 -11.50 -12.42
C HIS A 133 -0.34 -10.74 -13.69
N ASP A 134 -1.32 -10.15 -14.37
CA ASP A 134 -1.13 -9.32 -15.57
C ASP A 134 -0.22 -8.14 -15.25
N PHE A 135 -0.43 -7.47 -14.11
CA PHE A 135 0.46 -6.41 -13.67
C PHE A 135 1.89 -6.90 -13.46
N LEU A 136 2.10 -8.06 -12.82
CA LEU A 136 3.44 -8.62 -12.61
C LEU A 136 4.13 -9.00 -13.93
N ILE A 137 3.39 -9.58 -14.89
CA ILE A 137 3.90 -9.95 -16.21
C ILE A 137 4.24 -8.71 -17.04
N GLU A 138 3.34 -7.72 -17.10
CA GLU A 138 3.57 -6.47 -17.83
C GLU A 138 4.68 -5.64 -17.19
N SER A 139 4.89 -5.82 -15.89
CA SER A 139 5.87 -5.10 -15.08
C SER A 139 7.14 -5.91 -14.80
N GLN A 140 7.57 -6.83 -15.67
CA GLN A 140 8.80 -7.62 -15.47
C GLN A 140 10.08 -6.81 -15.19
N HIS A 141 10.08 -5.51 -15.54
CA HIS A 141 11.18 -4.59 -15.26
C HIS A 141 11.12 -3.97 -13.85
N ILE A 142 10.04 -4.20 -13.10
CA ILE A 142 9.80 -3.66 -11.77
C ILE A 142 10.40 -4.62 -10.73
N HIS A 143 11.41 -4.13 -10.00
CA HIS A 143 12.00 -4.87 -8.89
C HIS A 143 11.20 -4.66 -7.59
N ILE A 144 10.35 -5.63 -7.23
CA ILE A 144 9.62 -5.62 -5.97
C ILE A 144 10.61 -5.80 -4.81
N SER A 145 10.69 -4.79 -3.94
CA SER A 145 11.59 -4.81 -2.77
C SER A 145 10.98 -5.53 -1.58
N ALA A 146 9.65 -5.55 -1.49
CA ALA A 146 8.92 -6.25 -0.45
C ALA A 146 7.52 -6.68 -0.93
N LEU A 147 7.11 -7.88 -0.53
CA LEU A 147 5.73 -8.33 -0.60
C LEU A 147 5.13 -8.27 0.81
N CYS A 148 4.01 -7.58 0.98
CA CYS A 148 3.33 -7.44 2.26
C CYS A 148 1.92 -8.01 2.17
N LEU A 149 1.70 -9.11 2.89
CA LEU A 149 0.37 -9.67 3.11
C LEU A 149 -0.28 -9.00 4.32
N VAL A 150 -1.36 -8.28 4.06
CA VAL A 150 -2.15 -7.57 5.07
C VAL A 150 -3.36 -8.43 5.42
N LEU A 151 -3.43 -8.89 6.66
CA LEU A 151 -4.51 -9.72 7.18
C LEU A 151 -5.25 -8.98 8.28
N LYS A 152 -6.56 -9.20 8.35
CA LYS A 152 -7.36 -8.69 9.46
C LYS A 152 -7.19 -9.66 10.63
N PHE A 153 -6.84 -9.15 11.80
CA PHE A 153 -6.82 -9.98 13.02
C PHE A 153 -8.16 -9.86 13.74
N ASP A 154 -9.02 -10.86 13.60
CA ASP A 154 -10.17 -11.09 14.50
C ASP A 154 -10.31 -12.58 14.83
N GLN A 155 -10.98 -12.95 15.93
CA GLN A 155 -11.09 -14.36 16.37
C GLN A 155 -11.78 -15.28 15.33
N THR A 156 -12.40 -14.72 14.28
CA THR A 156 -13.06 -15.44 13.19
C THR A 156 -12.26 -15.47 11.88
N SER A 157 -11.10 -14.80 11.82
CA SER A 157 -10.33 -14.58 10.57
C SER A 157 -9.35 -15.69 10.24
N ILE A 158 -8.94 -16.50 11.21
CA ILE A 158 -7.85 -17.49 11.05
C ILE A 158 -8.13 -18.50 9.90
N SER A 159 -9.38 -18.94 9.73
CA SER A 159 -9.75 -19.86 8.64
C SER A 159 -9.88 -19.19 7.27
N LYS A 160 -10.13 -17.87 7.22
CA LYS A 160 -10.14 -17.09 5.97
C LYS A 160 -8.72 -16.72 5.54
N ASP A 161 -7.84 -16.48 6.52
CA ASP A 161 -6.44 -16.12 6.30
C ASP A 161 -5.65 -17.28 5.66
N GLU A 162 -5.90 -18.53 6.03
CA GLU A 162 -5.29 -19.71 5.38
C GLU A 162 -5.67 -19.84 3.90
N LYS A 163 -6.93 -19.54 3.56
CA LYS A 163 -7.42 -19.59 2.18
C LYS A 163 -6.77 -18.49 1.32
N VAL A 164 -6.64 -17.28 1.86
CA VAL A 164 -5.94 -16.16 1.20
C VAL A 164 -4.46 -16.50 0.97
N ILE A 165 -3.77 -17.09 1.95
CA ILE A 165 -2.37 -17.50 1.80
C ILE A 165 -2.23 -18.53 0.67
N SER A 166 -3.15 -19.50 0.58
CA SER A 166 -3.19 -20.47 -0.52
C SER A 166 -3.44 -19.80 -1.87
N GLU A 167 -4.35 -18.83 -1.95
CA GLU A 167 -4.70 -18.11 -3.19
C GLU A 167 -3.57 -17.23 -3.69
N VAL A 168 -2.90 -16.50 -2.79
CA VAL A 168 -1.68 -15.74 -3.11
C VAL A 168 -0.58 -16.69 -3.61
N SER A 169 -0.45 -17.88 -3.03
CA SER A 169 0.53 -18.88 -3.47
C SER A 169 0.20 -19.54 -4.81
N HIS A 170 -1.09 -19.58 -5.21
CA HIS A 170 -1.52 -20.16 -6.49
C HIS A 170 -1.54 -19.14 -7.63
N GLY A 171 -1.86 -17.88 -7.36
CA GLY A 171 -1.81 -16.79 -8.34
C GLY A 171 -0.40 -16.24 -8.59
N ILE A 172 0.55 -16.61 -7.73
CA ILE A 172 1.96 -16.24 -7.82
C ILE A 172 2.75 -17.54 -7.90
N SER A 173 2.98 -18.06 -9.11
CA SER A 173 3.81 -19.27 -9.26
C SER A 173 5.22 -18.96 -8.74
N PRO A 174 5.85 -19.82 -7.91
CA PRO A 174 7.21 -19.64 -7.40
C PRO A 174 8.27 -19.48 -8.52
N THR A 175 7.96 -19.92 -9.74
CA THR A 175 8.82 -19.78 -10.91
C THR A 175 8.85 -18.37 -11.52
N GLU A 176 7.88 -17.52 -11.19
CA GLU A 176 7.74 -16.16 -11.75
C GLU A 176 8.27 -15.06 -10.83
N LEU A 177 8.60 -15.39 -9.59
CA LEU A 177 9.26 -14.48 -8.67
C LEU A 177 10.69 -14.95 -8.41
N PRO A 178 11.72 -14.10 -8.57
CA PRO A 178 13.06 -14.39 -8.10
C PRO A 178 13.07 -14.23 -6.56
N ILE A 179 12.30 -15.03 -5.84
CA ILE A 179 12.28 -15.04 -4.37
C ILE A 179 13.24 -16.12 -3.89
N ASN A 180 14.45 -15.68 -3.52
CA ASN A 180 15.26 -16.42 -2.56
C ASN A 180 14.89 -15.95 -1.14
N ASN A 181 14.33 -16.88 -0.36
CA ASN A 181 14.15 -16.85 1.09
C ASN A 181 13.17 -15.83 1.71
N LEU A 182 11.93 -16.26 1.95
CA LEU A 182 11.05 -15.65 2.95
C LEU A 182 10.60 -16.69 3.99
N THR A 183 11.09 -16.52 5.22
CA THR A 183 10.56 -17.18 6.42
C THR A 183 9.53 -16.26 7.09
N ASN A 184 8.44 -16.86 7.56
CA ASN A 184 7.33 -16.19 8.25
C ASN A 184 7.81 -15.30 9.41
N HIS A 185 7.64 -13.99 9.27
CA HIS A 185 7.88 -13.04 10.35
C HIS A 185 6.80 -11.96 10.41
N SER A 186 6.24 -11.78 11.62
CA SER A 186 5.23 -10.78 11.95
C SER A 186 5.65 -9.36 11.59
N ILE A 187 4.65 -8.53 11.27
CA ILE A 187 4.75 -7.13 10.77
C ILE A 187 5.68 -6.23 11.62
N SER A 188 5.83 -6.49 12.93
CA SER A 188 6.75 -5.74 13.81
C SER A 188 8.24 -5.93 13.47
N ARG A 189 8.60 -6.98 12.70
CA ARG A 189 9.98 -7.27 12.27
C ARG A 189 10.27 -6.90 10.81
N LEU A 190 9.27 -6.46 10.03
CA LEU A 190 9.44 -6.11 8.62
C LEU A 190 10.05 -4.71 8.43
N LEU A 191 9.69 -3.75 9.28
CA LEU A 191 10.22 -2.37 9.20
C LEU A 191 11.76 -2.31 9.34
N PRO A 192 12.41 -3.03 10.29
CA PRO A 192 13.87 -3.02 10.39
C PRO A 192 14.59 -3.75 9.24
N LYS A 193 13.98 -4.78 8.66
CA LYS A 193 14.62 -5.60 7.61
C LYS A 193 14.59 -4.95 6.23
N LEU A 194 13.73 -3.97 6.00
CA LEU A 194 13.73 -3.12 4.80
C LEU A 194 14.75 -1.97 4.87
N LEU A 195 15.40 -1.77 6.03
CA LEU A 195 16.26 -0.64 6.35
C LEU A 195 17.77 -0.96 6.30
N ASN A 196 18.18 -2.20 5.98
CA ASN A 196 19.58 -2.59 5.77
C ASN A 196 19.80 -3.09 4.35
#